data_AF-A0AB39DAN0-F1
#
_entry.id   AF-A0AB39DAN0-F1
#
_cell.length_a   1.000
_cell.length_b   1.000
_cell.length_c   1.000
_cell.angle_alpha   90.00
_cell.angle_beta   90.00
_cell.angle_gamma   90.00
#
_symmetry.space_group_name_H-M   'P 1'
#
loop_
_entity.id
_entity.type
_entity.pdbx_description
1 polymer ?
#
loop_
_entity_poly.entity_id
_entity_poly.type
_entity_poly.pdbx_seq_one_letter_code
_entity_poly.pdbx_strand_id
1 'polypeptide(L)'
;MLAPYDFAEPYPCGLASCRQPHQHGFLVITVDKVETNVGKDCGRRIFGEDFAIKANLQAARAHRKRQFDTLQGVLDRKEELLGRISELYDRKTGTRWANAELRSLKEHPLLHFPSNKLYAMATRGETEVIDVREATKEEKEEYRAFNPSAKPLRYVNEPVGHLQGLKFLVANPHDAATALKDKLYELTSTDVKALPTRKLREWVDWASGIEREFDDIEDTLANAARFFADDNVRLLYALAEIEDRKTR
;
A
#
# COMPACT_ATOMS: atom_id res chain seq x y z
N MET A 1 -27.12 -6.32 -33.58
CA MET A 1 -26.50 -5.77 -32.34
C MET A 1 -25.20 -6.52 -32.10
N LEU A 2 -24.17 -5.85 -31.56
CA LEU A 2 -22.90 -6.48 -31.17
C LEU A 2 -22.67 -6.17 -29.69
N ALA A 3 -22.59 -7.19 -28.84
CA ALA A 3 -22.27 -7.05 -27.42
C ALA A 3 -21.02 -7.89 -27.11
N PRO A 4 -19.98 -7.32 -26.46
CA PRO A 4 -18.81 -8.12 -26.08
C PRO A 4 -19.18 -9.16 -25.02
N TYR A 5 -18.58 -10.34 -25.09
CA TYR A 5 -18.63 -11.35 -24.03
C TYR A 5 -17.23 -11.71 -23.56
N ASP A 6 -17.17 -12.18 -22.32
CA ASP A 6 -15.99 -12.80 -21.71
C ASP A 6 -16.50 -13.98 -20.88
N PHE A 7 -16.15 -15.20 -21.28
CA PHE A 7 -16.60 -16.43 -20.63
C PHE A 7 -15.52 -16.92 -19.64
N ALA A 8 -15.96 -17.49 -18.52
CA ALA A 8 -15.04 -18.06 -17.53
C ALA A 8 -14.22 -19.23 -18.12
N GLU A 9 -14.83 -20.01 -19.01
CA GLU A 9 -14.21 -21.11 -19.73
C GLU A 9 -14.38 -20.94 -21.25
N PRO A 10 -13.43 -21.43 -22.08
CA PRO A 10 -13.55 -21.36 -23.53
C PRO A 10 -14.83 -22.06 -24.04
N TYR A 11 -15.66 -21.33 -24.79
CA TYR A 11 -16.93 -21.85 -25.34
C TYR A 11 -16.88 -21.93 -26.87
N PRO A 12 -17.42 -22.99 -27.51
CA PRO A 12 -17.38 -23.16 -28.96
C PRO A 12 -17.96 -21.97 -29.72
N CYS A 13 -17.26 -21.51 -30.76
CA CYS A 13 -17.73 -20.46 -31.65
C CYS A 13 -19.02 -20.87 -32.38
N GLY A 14 -20.02 -19.99 -32.41
CA GLY A 14 -21.29 -20.19 -33.10
C GLY A 14 -21.20 -20.11 -34.63
N LEU A 15 -20.06 -19.70 -35.18
CA LEU A 15 -19.80 -19.77 -36.62
C LEU A 15 -19.58 -21.23 -37.06
N ALA A 16 -20.38 -21.68 -38.02
CA ALA A 16 -20.25 -23.01 -38.61
C ALA A 16 -18.85 -23.30 -39.17
N SER A 17 -18.16 -22.27 -39.69
CA SER A 17 -16.81 -22.37 -40.25
C SER A 17 -15.67 -22.22 -39.24
N CYS A 18 -15.98 -22.02 -37.96
CA CYS A 18 -14.98 -21.86 -36.90
C CYS A 18 -15.12 -23.00 -35.88
N ARG A 19 -16.23 -23.06 -35.13
CA ARG A 19 -16.52 -24.03 -34.05
C ARG A 19 -15.43 -24.19 -32.96
N GLN A 20 -14.30 -23.52 -33.08
CA GLN A 20 -13.21 -23.53 -32.11
C GLN A 20 -13.64 -22.84 -30.81
N PRO A 21 -13.16 -23.30 -29.65
CA PRO A 21 -13.43 -22.64 -28.38
C PRO A 21 -12.83 -21.24 -28.33
N HIS A 22 -13.62 -20.27 -27.88
CA HIS A 22 -13.18 -18.91 -27.61
C HIS A 22 -13.61 -18.49 -26.20
N GLN A 23 -12.71 -17.80 -25.51
CA GLN A 23 -13.00 -17.23 -24.20
C GLN A 23 -13.60 -15.82 -24.32
N HIS A 24 -13.23 -15.08 -25.36
CA HIS A 24 -13.67 -13.70 -25.57
C HIS A 24 -14.10 -13.45 -27.03
N GLY A 25 -15.09 -12.58 -27.20
CA GLY A 25 -15.63 -12.26 -28.51
C GLY A 25 -16.86 -11.36 -28.45
N PHE A 26 -17.77 -11.54 -29.40
CA PHE A 26 -18.99 -10.75 -29.52
C PHE A 26 -20.21 -11.65 -29.73
N LEU A 27 -21.30 -11.33 -29.03
CA LEU A 27 -22.64 -11.80 -29.33
C LEU A 27 -23.15 -11.01 -30.53
N VAL A 28 -23.59 -11.73 -31.56
CA VAL A 28 -24.12 -11.17 -32.79
C VAL A 28 -25.56 -11.65 -32.96
N ILE A 29 -26.41 -10.78 -33.50
CA ILE A 29 -27.79 -11.14 -33.89
C ILE A 29 -27.80 -11.31 -35.40
N THR A 30 -28.19 -12.49 -35.89
CA THR A 30 -28.35 -12.77 -37.32
C THR A 30 -29.59 -12.07 -37.87
N VAL A 31 -29.73 -12.05 -39.20
CA VAL A 31 -30.94 -11.52 -39.87
C VAL A 31 -32.22 -12.21 -39.42
N ASP A 32 -32.12 -13.49 -39.06
CA ASP A 32 -33.22 -14.32 -38.55
C ASP A 32 -33.49 -14.12 -37.04
N LYS A 33 -32.89 -13.08 -36.44
CA LYS A 33 -33.00 -12.74 -35.01
C LYS A 33 -32.47 -13.81 -34.06
N VAL A 34 -31.58 -14.69 -34.55
CA VAL A 34 -30.92 -15.68 -33.71
C VAL A 34 -29.65 -15.06 -33.12
N GLU A 35 -29.51 -15.15 -31.80
CA GLU A 35 -28.29 -14.75 -31.09
C GLU A 35 -27.24 -15.87 -31.16
N THR A 36 -26.00 -15.51 -31.51
CA THR A 36 -24.90 -16.46 -31.56
C THR A 36 -23.58 -15.80 -31.17
N ASN A 37 -22.66 -16.56 -30.58
CA ASN A 37 -21.34 -16.09 -30.15
C ASN A 37 -20.33 -16.20 -31.30
N VAL A 38 -19.53 -15.17 -31.49
CA VAL A 38 -18.47 -15.13 -32.50
C VAL A 38 -17.16 -14.70 -31.87
N GLY A 39 -16.09 -15.48 -32.06
CA GLY A 39 -14.75 -15.09 -31.62
C GLY A 39 -14.23 -13.85 -32.36
N LYS A 40 -13.37 -13.06 -31.71
CA LYS A 40 -12.80 -11.83 -32.27
C LYS A 40 -12.14 -12.04 -33.65
N ASP A 41 -11.29 -13.06 -33.76
CA ASP A 41 -10.52 -13.34 -34.98
C ASP A 41 -11.39 -13.95 -36.08
N CYS A 42 -12.26 -14.89 -35.72
CA CYS A 42 -13.23 -15.48 -36.66
C CYS A 42 -14.20 -14.42 -37.20
N GLY A 43 -14.65 -13.49 -36.36
CA GLY A 43 -15.50 -12.37 -36.76
C GLY A 43 -14.81 -11.40 -37.72
N ARG A 44 -13.57 -10.98 -37.43
CA ARG A 44 -12.80 -10.11 -38.34
C ARG A 44 -12.57 -10.76 -39.70
N ARG A 45 -12.24 -12.05 -39.72
CA ARG A 45 -12.00 -12.79 -40.97
C ARG A 45 -13.23 -12.88 -41.86
N ILE A 46 -14.41 -13.09 -41.26
CA ILE A 46 -15.66 -13.33 -42.02
C ILE A 46 -16.37 -12.02 -42.37
N PHE A 47 -16.44 -11.09 -41.44
CA PHE A 47 -17.22 -9.86 -41.57
C PHE A 47 -16.36 -8.63 -41.90
N GLY A 48 -15.05 -8.82 -42.05
CA GLY A 48 -14.12 -7.79 -42.50
C GLY A 48 -13.82 -6.71 -41.46
N GLU A 49 -13.31 -5.59 -41.96
CA GLU A 49 -12.82 -4.47 -41.14
C GLU A 49 -13.95 -3.74 -40.41
N ASP A 50 -15.13 -3.62 -41.01
CA ASP A 50 -16.32 -3.02 -40.37
C ASP A 50 -16.71 -3.74 -39.08
N PHE A 51 -16.57 -5.06 -39.04
CA PHE A 51 -16.77 -5.82 -37.81
C PHE A 51 -15.72 -5.46 -36.77
N ALA A 52 -14.43 -5.39 -37.14
CA ALA A 52 -13.37 -5.02 -36.22
C ALA A 52 -13.56 -3.60 -35.65
N ILE A 53 -13.98 -2.63 -36.48
CA ILE A 53 -14.27 -1.26 -36.05
C ILE A 53 -15.43 -1.25 -35.05
N LYS A 54 -16.56 -1.90 -35.36
CA LYS A 54 -17.72 -1.95 -34.47
C LYS A 54 -17.42 -2.72 -33.19
N ALA A 55 -16.68 -3.82 -33.28
CA ALA A 55 -16.19 -4.62 -32.17
C ALA A 55 -15.32 -3.79 -31.21
N ASN A 56 -14.33 -3.06 -31.74
CA ASN A 56 -13.47 -2.19 -30.95
C ASN A 56 -14.25 -1.05 -30.30
N LEU A 57 -15.19 -0.43 -31.02
CA LEU A 57 -16.05 0.61 -30.47
C LEU A 57 -16.90 0.09 -29.30
N GLN A 58 -17.49 -1.10 -29.43
CA GLN A 58 -18.27 -1.71 -28.36
C GLN A 58 -17.41 -2.14 -27.17
N ALA A 59 -16.23 -2.71 -27.42
CA ALA A 59 -15.27 -3.05 -26.36
C ALA A 59 -14.83 -1.80 -25.59
N ALA A 60 -14.52 -0.69 -26.30
CA ALA A 60 -14.15 0.58 -25.69
C ALA A 60 -15.30 1.17 -24.85
N ARG A 61 -16.55 1.09 -25.34
CA ARG A 61 -17.75 1.50 -24.59
C ARG A 61 -17.96 0.67 -23.33
N ALA A 62 -17.85 -0.65 -23.43
CA ALA A 62 -17.99 -1.57 -22.31
C ALA A 62 -16.89 -1.34 -21.25
N HIS A 63 -15.64 -1.18 -21.70
CA HIS A 63 -14.51 -0.84 -20.83
C HIS A 63 -14.76 0.48 -20.10
N ARG A 64 -15.16 1.53 -20.82
CA ARG A 64 -15.47 2.83 -20.24
C ARG A 64 -16.64 2.74 -19.25
N LYS A 65 -17.68 1.97 -19.56
CA LYS A 65 -18.79 1.71 -18.63
C LYS A 65 -18.29 1.05 -17.34
N ARG A 66 -17.46 0.00 -17.41
CA ARG A 66 -16.89 -0.64 -16.22
C ARG A 66 -16.10 0.34 -15.36
N GLN A 67 -15.28 1.20 -15.97
CA GLN A 67 -14.55 2.24 -15.25
C GLN A 67 -15.49 3.20 -14.51
N PHE A 68 -16.60 3.60 -15.15
CA PHE A 68 -17.64 4.38 -14.50
C PHE A 68 -18.29 3.63 -13.34
N ASP A 69 -18.68 2.38 -13.56
CA ASP A 69 -19.32 1.55 -12.53
C ASP A 69 -18.41 1.39 -11.30
N THR A 70 -17.09 1.26 -11.49
CA THR A 70 -16.10 1.25 -10.39
C THR A 70 -16.11 2.55 -9.59
N LEU A 71 -16.04 3.70 -10.26
CA LEU A 71 -16.04 5.00 -9.57
C LEU A 71 -17.37 5.31 -8.91
N GLN A 72 -18.48 4.94 -9.56
CA GLN A 72 -19.81 5.05 -8.98
C GLN A 72 -19.92 4.19 -7.72
N GLY A 73 -19.40 2.96 -7.73
CA GLY A 73 -19.37 2.11 -6.54
C GLY A 73 -18.55 2.66 -5.37
N VAL A 74 -17.56 3.54 -5.63
CA VAL A 74 -16.88 4.29 -4.56
C VAL A 74 -17.75 5.44 -4.05
N LEU A 75 -18.38 6.19 -4.95
CA LEU A 75 -19.28 7.29 -4.58
C LEU A 75 -20.51 6.80 -3.80
N ASP A 76 -21.05 5.64 -4.17
CA ASP A 76 -22.18 5.01 -3.48
C ASP A 76 -21.81 4.58 -2.05
N ARG A 77 -20.54 4.19 -1.83
CA ARG A 77 -19.98 3.84 -0.53
C ARG A 77 -19.31 5.01 0.20
N LYS A 78 -19.45 6.25 -0.29
CA LYS A 78 -18.74 7.41 0.27
C LYS A 78 -18.92 7.57 1.78
N GLU A 79 -20.16 7.51 2.26
CA GLU A 79 -20.45 7.73 3.68
C GLU A 79 -19.87 6.62 4.55
N GLU A 80 -19.86 5.38 4.06
CA GLU A 80 -19.19 4.25 4.71
C GLU A 80 -17.68 4.49 4.80
N LEU A 81 -17.04 4.89 3.70
CA LEU A 81 -15.61 5.17 3.64
C LEU A 81 -15.22 6.34 4.55
N LEU A 82 -16.02 7.42 4.58
CA LEU A 82 -15.83 8.54 5.51
C LEU A 82 -15.99 8.10 6.97
N GLY A 83 -16.94 7.21 7.26
CA GLY A 83 -17.11 6.60 8.57
C GLY A 83 -15.87 5.84 9.01
N ARG A 84 -15.33 4.96 8.15
CA ARG A 84 -14.08 4.21 8.39
C ARG A 84 -12.89 5.16 8.63
N ILE A 85 -12.78 6.24 7.84
CA ILE A 85 -11.74 7.25 8.03
C ILE A 85 -11.90 7.95 9.39
N SER A 86 -13.11 8.32 9.79
CA SER A 86 -13.36 8.93 11.10
C SER A 86 -12.98 7.99 12.24
N GLU A 87 -13.29 6.70 12.11
CA GLU A 87 -12.89 5.68 13.07
C GLU A 87 -11.37 5.57 13.19
N LEU A 88 -10.63 5.60 12.07
CA LEU A 88 -9.16 5.65 12.08
C LEU A 88 -8.62 6.85 12.86
N TYR A 89 -9.27 8.01 12.79
CA TYR A 89 -8.86 9.19 13.57
C TYR A 89 -9.13 9.04 15.06
N ASP A 90 -10.35 8.64 15.42
CA ASP A 90 -10.92 8.88 16.75
C ASP A 90 -10.86 7.69 17.71
N ARG A 91 -10.57 6.48 17.21
CA ARG A 91 -10.38 5.32 18.09
C ARG A 91 -9.21 5.52 19.06
N LYS A 92 -9.19 4.73 20.15
CA LYS A 92 -8.19 4.81 21.23
C LYS A 92 -6.74 4.80 20.72
N THR A 93 -6.43 3.93 19.76
CA THR A 93 -5.13 3.84 19.08
C THR A 93 -5.22 4.31 17.63
N GLY A 94 -5.91 5.44 17.43
CA GLY A 94 -6.14 6.07 16.14
C GLY A 94 -4.98 6.96 15.68
N THR A 95 -5.12 7.58 14.51
CA THR A 95 -4.10 8.45 13.94
C THR A 95 -3.88 9.72 14.75
N ARG A 96 -4.93 10.25 15.40
CA ARG A 96 -4.80 11.42 16.31
C ARG A 96 -3.98 11.07 17.53
N TRP A 97 -4.25 9.91 18.14
CA TRP A 97 -3.48 9.38 19.25
C TRP A 97 -2.01 9.20 18.84
N ALA A 98 -1.75 8.49 17.75
CA ALA A 98 -0.38 8.20 17.30
C ALA A 98 0.42 9.49 17.02
N ASN A 99 -0.22 10.50 16.42
CA ASN A 99 0.42 11.81 16.17
C ASN A 99 0.65 12.59 17.47
N ALA A 100 -0.27 12.53 18.43
CA ALA A 100 -0.12 13.16 19.74
C ALA A 100 1.05 12.53 20.52
N GLU A 101 1.13 11.20 20.58
CA GLU A 101 2.25 10.49 21.23
C GLU A 101 3.59 10.81 20.57
N LEU A 102 3.63 10.84 19.23
CA LEU A 102 4.84 11.21 18.51
C LEU A 102 5.28 12.66 18.81
N ARG A 103 4.31 13.56 18.97
CA ARG A 103 4.59 14.94 19.37
C ARG A 103 5.10 15.01 20.81
N SER A 104 4.45 14.34 21.74
CA SER A 104 4.89 14.26 23.14
C SER A 104 6.30 13.67 23.27
N LEU A 105 6.63 12.66 22.48
CA LEU A 105 7.97 12.08 22.41
C LEU A 105 9.02 13.10 21.94
N LYS A 106 8.71 13.89 20.91
CA LYS A 106 9.61 14.93 20.37
C LYS A 106 9.82 16.10 21.34
N GLU A 107 8.81 16.43 22.13
CA GLU A 107 8.85 17.54 23.10
C GLU A 107 9.48 17.13 24.45
N HIS A 108 9.69 15.83 24.70
CA HIS A 108 10.17 15.33 25.99
C HIS A 108 11.68 15.63 26.20
N PRO A 109 12.09 16.35 27.27
CA PRO A 109 13.48 16.82 27.45
C PRO A 109 14.53 15.70 27.51
N LEU A 110 14.22 14.56 28.15
CA LEU A 110 15.14 13.41 28.25
C LEU A 110 15.16 12.54 26.98
N LEU A 111 14.19 12.72 26.10
CA LEU A 111 14.07 11.97 24.84
C LEU A 111 14.24 12.93 23.65
N HIS A 112 14.92 14.06 23.88
CA HIS A 112 15.30 15.05 22.88
C HIS A 112 16.41 14.47 21.98
N PHE A 113 16.10 13.35 21.34
CA PHE A 113 16.95 12.65 20.41
C PHE A 113 17.24 13.55 19.20
N PRO A 114 18.39 13.38 18.54
CA PRO A 114 18.42 13.60 17.11
C PRO A 114 17.46 12.56 16.51
N SER A 115 16.20 12.96 16.29
CA SER A 115 15.16 12.19 15.60
C SER A 115 15.75 11.39 14.43
N ASN A 116 16.69 12.00 13.70
CA ASN A 116 17.53 11.40 12.68
C ASN A 116 18.04 9.98 12.95
N LYS A 117 18.44 9.61 14.18
CA LYS A 117 18.91 8.25 14.48
C LYS A 117 17.77 7.23 14.45
N LEU A 118 16.67 7.50 15.16
CA LEU A 118 15.50 6.62 15.15
C LEU A 118 14.89 6.53 13.74
N TYR A 119 14.85 7.66 13.01
CA TYR A 119 14.42 7.67 11.62
C TYR A 119 15.38 6.90 10.70
N ALA A 120 16.71 6.98 10.92
CA ALA A 120 17.68 6.19 10.18
C ALA A 120 17.55 4.69 10.48
N MET A 121 17.38 4.32 11.76
CA MET A 121 17.12 2.94 12.19
C MET A 121 15.84 2.40 11.53
N ALA A 122 14.75 3.17 11.58
CA ALA A 122 13.49 2.82 10.93
C ALA A 122 13.63 2.64 9.41
N THR A 123 14.38 3.53 8.75
CA THR A 123 14.61 3.48 7.29
C THR A 123 15.45 2.26 6.89
N ARG A 124 16.43 1.87 7.73
CA ARG A 124 17.31 0.71 7.47
C ARG A 124 16.73 -0.62 7.97
N GLY A 125 15.66 -0.58 8.76
CA GLY A 125 15.12 -1.77 9.43
C GLY A 125 15.98 -2.25 10.60
N GLU A 126 16.89 -1.42 11.11
CA GLU A 126 17.70 -1.72 12.29
C GLU A 126 16.81 -1.58 13.54
N THR A 127 16.60 -2.66 14.27
CA THR A 127 15.77 -2.68 15.49
C THR A 127 16.60 -2.80 16.76
N GLU A 128 17.85 -3.25 16.64
CA GLU A 128 18.71 -3.55 17.77
C GLU A 128 19.26 -2.27 18.43
N VAL A 129 19.12 -2.20 19.75
CA VAL A 129 19.75 -1.18 20.60
C VAL A 129 21.02 -1.79 21.17
N ILE A 130 22.16 -1.20 20.82
CA ILE A 130 23.49 -1.65 21.21
C ILE A 130 24.13 -0.60 22.12
N ASP A 131 24.59 -1.02 23.29
CA ASP A 131 25.51 -0.24 24.12
C ASP A 131 26.96 -0.61 23.81
N VAL A 132 27.84 0.39 23.83
CA VAL A 132 29.26 0.18 23.55
C VAL A 132 30.02 0.42 24.84
N ARG A 133 30.49 -0.66 25.46
CA ARG A 133 31.30 -0.60 26.69
C ARG A 133 32.75 -0.94 26.43
N GLU A 134 33.64 -0.51 27.32
CA GLU A 134 35.03 -0.94 27.26
C GLU A 134 35.14 -2.45 27.50
N ALA A 135 36.00 -3.09 26.71
CA ALA A 135 36.30 -4.51 26.85
C ALA A 135 37.03 -4.75 28.18
N THR A 136 36.60 -5.76 28.92
CA THR A 136 37.24 -6.21 30.16
C THR A 136 38.65 -6.74 29.89
N LYS A 137 39.47 -6.91 30.94
CA LYS A 137 40.82 -7.47 30.78
C LYS A 137 40.78 -8.89 30.21
N GLU A 138 39.82 -9.69 30.67
CA GLU A 138 39.60 -11.07 30.22
C GLU A 138 39.21 -11.11 28.72
N GLU A 139 38.23 -10.30 28.29
CA GLU A 139 37.83 -10.21 26.88
C GLU A 139 38.96 -9.72 25.97
N LYS A 140 39.82 -8.80 26.46
CA LYS A 140 41.01 -8.32 25.76
C LYS A 140 42.06 -9.41 25.58
N GLU A 141 42.27 -10.22 26.62
CA GLU A 141 43.23 -11.33 26.61
C GLU A 141 42.77 -12.46 25.71
N GLU A 142 41.50 -12.86 25.79
CA GLU A 142 40.90 -13.87 24.90
C GLU A 142 40.96 -13.42 23.44
N TYR A 143 40.56 -12.18 23.14
CA TYR A 143 40.62 -11.67 21.78
C TYR A 143 42.05 -11.65 21.22
N ARG A 144 43.04 -11.30 22.05
CA ARG A 144 44.46 -11.32 21.65
C ARG A 144 44.98 -12.76 21.46
N ALA A 145 44.50 -13.73 22.24
CA ALA A 145 44.86 -15.13 22.09
C ALA A 145 44.35 -15.71 20.76
N PHE A 146 43.13 -15.38 20.36
CA PHE A 146 42.54 -15.82 19.09
C PHE A 146 42.99 -14.97 17.88
N ASN A 147 43.34 -13.70 18.07
CA ASN A 147 43.76 -12.78 17.01
C ASN A 147 45.06 -12.03 17.35
N PRO A 148 46.22 -12.72 17.38
CA PRO A 148 47.48 -12.15 17.84
C PRO A 148 48.01 -10.97 17.01
N SER A 149 47.58 -10.85 15.74
CA SER A 149 47.99 -9.76 14.83
C SER A 149 46.95 -8.63 14.69
N ALA A 150 45.78 -8.74 15.31
CA ALA A 150 44.74 -7.72 15.22
C ALA A 150 44.97 -6.57 16.22
N LYS A 151 44.37 -5.41 15.94
CA LYS A 151 44.35 -4.30 16.90
C LYS A 151 43.64 -4.77 18.20
N PRO A 152 44.09 -4.32 19.39
CA PRO A 152 43.47 -4.72 20.65
C PRO A 152 41.99 -4.38 20.69
N LEU A 153 41.16 -5.32 21.15
CA LEU A 153 39.74 -5.08 21.37
C LEU A 153 39.57 -4.00 22.44
N ARG A 154 39.10 -2.81 22.04
CA ARG A 154 38.90 -1.70 22.98
C ARG A 154 37.47 -1.64 23.49
N TYR A 155 36.51 -1.98 22.64
CA TYR A 155 35.09 -1.88 22.92
C TYR A 155 34.37 -3.17 22.55
N VAL A 156 33.34 -3.50 23.32
CA VAL A 156 32.41 -4.60 23.07
C VAL A 156 31.02 -4.02 22.87
N ASN A 157 30.33 -4.53 21.86
CA ASN A 157 28.94 -4.24 21.59
C ASN A 157 28.05 -5.15 22.46
N GLU A 158 27.24 -4.57 23.31
CA GLU A 158 26.31 -5.30 24.17
C GLU A 158 24.86 -5.04 23.71
N PRO A 159 24.12 -6.07 23.28
CA PRO A 159 22.74 -5.90 22.84
C PRO A 159 21.83 -5.66 24.04
N VAL A 160 21.26 -4.47 24.13
CA VAL A 160 20.37 -4.04 25.22
C VAL A 160 18.93 -4.49 24.95
N GLY A 161 18.51 -4.52 23.69
CA GLY A 161 17.15 -4.90 23.31
C GLY A 161 16.81 -4.61 21.86
N HIS A 162 15.55 -4.84 21.49
CA HIS A 162 15.04 -4.66 20.13
C HIS A 162 13.82 -3.76 20.14
N LEU A 163 13.90 -2.62 19.46
CA LEU A 163 12.79 -1.71 19.26
C LEU A 163 11.80 -2.27 18.23
N GLN A 164 10.53 -2.35 18.62
CA GLN A 164 9.47 -2.78 17.73
C GLN A 164 8.71 -1.59 17.14
N GLY A 165 8.08 -1.80 15.98
CA GLY A 165 7.15 -0.81 15.42
C GLY A 165 7.80 0.43 14.79
N LEU A 166 9.13 0.46 14.59
CA LEU A 166 9.86 1.60 14.02
C LEU A 166 9.33 2.08 12.66
N LYS A 167 8.70 1.19 11.87
CA LYS A 167 8.07 1.53 10.59
C LYS A 167 7.05 2.67 10.70
N PHE A 168 6.39 2.81 11.86
CA PHE A 168 5.46 3.90 12.12
C PHE A 168 6.08 5.29 11.93
N LEU A 169 7.36 5.46 12.30
CA LEU A 169 8.03 6.76 12.24
C LEU A 169 8.11 7.32 10.82
N VAL A 170 8.17 6.45 9.81
CA VAL A 170 8.33 6.83 8.40
C VAL A 170 6.97 7.00 7.70
N ALA A 171 5.97 6.19 8.06
CA ALA A 171 4.75 6.04 7.27
C ALA A 171 3.63 7.07 7.59
N ASN A 172 3.79 7.92 8.61
CA ASN A 172 2.83 8.92 9.08
C ASN A 172 1.33 8.62 8.76
N PRO A 173 0.66 7.80 9.59
CA PRO A 173 -0.70 7.34 9.29
C PRO A 173 -1.74 8.47 9.31
N HIS A 174 -1.45 9.59 9.97
CA HIS A 174 -2.35 10.75 10.00
C HIS A 174 -2.44 11.46 8.64
N ASP A 175 -1.29 11.65 7.99
CA ASP A 175 -1.23 12.27 6.66
C ASP A 175 -1.85 11.34 5.60
N ALA A 176 -1.61 10.03 5.70
CA ALA A 176 -2.21 9.04 4.83
C ALA A 176 -3.75 9.03 4.91
N ALA A 177 -4.32 9.02 6.13
CA ALA A 177 -5.76 9.11 6.33
C ALA A 177 -6.35 10.43 5.80
N THR A 178 -5.61 11.54 5.95
CA THR A 178 -6.02 12.86 5.46
C THR A 178 -6.01 12.89 3.92
N ALA A 179 -4.97 12.36 3.28
CA ALA A 179 -4.89 12.27 1.84
C ALA A 179 -6.01 11.40 1.24
N LEU A 180 -6.36 10.29 1.89
CA LEU A 180 -7.46 9.43 1.48
C LEU A 180 -8.81 10.17 1.57
N LYS A 181 -9.03 10.90 2.68
CA LYS A 181 -10.20 11.76 2.87
C LYS A 181 -10.31 12.83 1.79
N ASP A 182 -9.21 13.55 1.53
CA ASP A 182 -9.18 14.64 0.56
C ASP A 182 -9.45 14.14 -0.86
N LYS A 183 -8.86 13.00 -1.25
CA LYS A 183 -9.16 12.35 -2.54
C LYS A 183 -10.63 11.95 -2.68
N LEU A 184 -11.26 11.47 -1.62
CA LEU A 184 -12.69 11.11 -1.68
C LEU A 184 -13.58 12.34 -1.89
N TYR A 185 -13.25 13.47 -1.27
CA TYR A 185 -13.91 14.75 -1.54
C TYR A 185 -13.63 15.26 -2.96
N GLU A 186 -12.39 15.15 -3.44
CA GLU A 186 -12.01 15.51 -4.80
C GLU A 186 -12.82 14.70 -5.83
N LEU A 187 -12.94 13.38 -5.65
CA LEU A 187 -13.76 12.53 -6.53
C LEU A 187 -15.23 12.96 -6.51
N THR A 188 -15.78 13.30 -5.34
CA THR A 188 -17.17 13.77 -5.21
C THR A 188 -17.42 15.06 -6.01
N SER A 189 -16.43 15.97 -6.00
CA SER A 189 -16.52 17.25 -6.71
C SER A 189 -16.26 17.14 -8.22
N THR A 190 -15.76 16.00 -8.69
CA THR A 190 -15.34 15.80 -10.07
C THR A 190 -16.50 15.26 -10.91
N ASP A 191 -16.76 15.88 -12.06
CA ASP A 191 -17.67 15.29 -13.05
C ASP A 191 -16.98 14.11 -13.76
N VAL A 192 -17.21 12.90 -13.23
CA VAL A 192 -16.64 11.66 -13.76
C VAL A 192 -16.95 11.50 -15.26
N LYS A 193 -18.13 11.94 -15.72
CA LYS A 193 -18.58 11.74 -17.12
C LYS A 193 -17.76 12.56 -18.12
N ALA A 194 -17.30 13.72 -17.69
CA ALA A 194 -16.48 14.63 -18.49
C ALA A 194 -14.97 14.31 -18.45
N LEU A 195 -14.53 13.32 -17.66
CA LEU A 195 -13.11 13.04 -17.50
C LEU A 195 -12.43 12.53 -18.78
N PRO A 196 -11.21 13.04 -19.11
CA PRO A 196 -10.34 12.44 -20.11
C PRO A 196 -9.92 11.02 -19.73
N THR A 197 -9.69 10.15 -20.73
CA THR A 197 -9.34 8.73 -20.53
C THR A 197 -8.17 8.50 -19.56
N ARG A 198 -7.14 9.35 -19.61
CA ARG A 198 -5.99 9.25 -18.69
C ARG A 198 -6.39 9.48 -17.23
N LYS A 199 -7.12 10.58 -16.98
CA LYS A 199 -7.60 10.92 -15.64
C LYS A 199 -8.61 9.90 -15.12
N LEU A 200 -9.47 9.37 -15.99
CA LEU A 200 -10.37 8.28 -15.64
C LEU A 200 -9.61 7.03 -15.16
N ARG A 201 -8.50 6.68 -15.84
CA ARG A 201 -7.65 5.55 -15.42
C ARG A 201 -7.01 5.81 -14.06
N GLU A 202 -6.41 6.98 -13.85
CA GLU A 202 -5.83 7.36 -12.54
C GLU A 202 -6.83 7.20 -11.39
N TRP A 203 -8.07 7.65 -11.59
CA TRP A 203 -9.14 7.49 -10.61
C TRP A 203 -9.53 6.05 -10.38
N VAL A 204 -9.61 5.23 -11.43
CA VAL A 204 -9.95 3.80 -11.32
C VAL A 204 -8.85 3.02 -10.62
N ASP A 205 -7.59 3.32 -10.92
CA ASP A 205 -6.43 2.69 -10.29
C ASP A 205 -6.42 3.01 -8.78
N TRP A 206 -6.66 4.27 -8.42
CA TRP A 206 -6.83 4.66 -7.02
C TRP A 206 -8.05 3.99 -6.37
N ALA A 207 -9.21 4.02 -7.00
CA ALA A 207 -10.44 3.42 -6.49
C ALA A 207 -10.29 1.92 -6.20
N SER A 208 -9.54 1.21 -7.05
CA SER A 208 -9.22 -0.21 -6.89
C SER A 208 -8.23 -0.46 -5.75
N GLY A 209 -7.46 0.56 -5.36
CA GLY A 209 -6.46 0.50 -4.28
C GLY A 209 -6.96 0.97 -2.91
N ILE A 210 -8.19 1.47 -2.79
CA ILE A 210 -8.71 2.07 -1.53
C ILE A 210 -8.58 1.10 -0.35
N GLU A 211 -8.99 -0.16 -0.49
CA GLU A 211 -8.92 -1.13 0.62
C GLU A 211 -7.48 -1.37 1.08
N ARG A 212 -6.55 -1.43 0.12
CA ARG A 212 -5.13 -1.54 0.43
C ARG A 212 -4.60 -0.31 1.18
N GLU A 213 -5.04 0.90 0.81
CA GLU A 213 -4.68 2.12 1.54
C GLU A 213 -5.19 2.06 2.99
N PHE A 214 -6.40 1.53 3.24
CA PHE A 214 -6.88 1.30 4.61
C PHE A 214 -6.00 0.29 5.37
N ASP A 215 -5.70 -0.85 4.76
CA ASP A 215 -4.86 -1.90 5.36
C ASP A 215 -3.47 -1.35 5.72
N ASP A 216 -2.86 -0.55 4.83
CA ASP A 216 -1.55 0.06 5.06
C ASP A 216 -1.58 1.05 6.25
N ILE A 217 -2.67 1.83 6.41
CA ILE A 217 -2.85 2.73 7.57
C ILE A 217 -3.03 1.91 8.86
N GLU A 218 -3.84 0.85 8.81
CA GLU A 218 -4.08 -0.05 9.95
C GLU A 218 -2.79 -0.71 10.43
N ASP A 219 -2.01 -1.25 9.51
CA ASP A 219 -0.69 -1.82 9.80
C ASP A 219 0.26 -0.79 10.40
N THR A 220 0.22 0.45 9.91
CA THR A 220 1.01 1.54 10.46
C THR A 220 0.59 1.90 11.88
N LEU A 221 -0.72 1.90 12.18
CA LEU A 221 -1.24 2.13 13.53
C LEU A 221 -0.93 0.97 14.48
N ALA A 222 -0.96 -0.27 14.01
CA ALA A 222 -0.51 -1.42 14.79
C ALA A 222 0.98 -1.31 15.13
N ASN A 223 1.81 -0.83 14.20
CA ASN A 223 3.21 -0.53 14.46
C ASN A 223 3.38 0.63 15.47
N ALA A 224 2.54 1.66 15.41
CA ALA A 224 2.53 2.75 16.39
C ALA A 224 2.24 2.22 17.81
N ALA A 225 1.20 1.39 17.95
CA ALA A 225 0.84 0.76 19.22
C ALA A 225 1.98 -0.09 19.80
N ARG A 226 2.69 -0.86 18.96
CA ARG A 226 3.88 -1.59 19.38
C ARG A 226 5.01 -0.64 19.79
N PHE A 227 5.27 0.40 19.01
CA PHE A 227 6.34 1.37 19.26
C PHE A 227 6.17 2.08 20.61
N PHE A 228 4.94 2.47 20.96
CA PHE A 228 4.63 3.13 22.22
C PHE A 228 4.33 2.17 23.39
N ALA A 229 4.57 0.86 23.24
CA ALA A 229 4.48 -0.07 24.35
C ALA A 229 5.54 0.23 25.42
N ASP A 230 5.21 -0.03 26.70
CA ASP A 230 6.06 0.30 27.85
C ASP A 230 7.49 -0.22 27.73
N ASP A 231 7.67 -1.43 27.19
CA ASP A 231 8.99 -2.03 27.00
C ASP A 231 9.84 -1.26 25.98
N ASN A 232 9.23 -0.81 24.88
CA ASN A 232 9.93 0.04 23.91
C ASN A 232 10.23 1.42 24.48
N VAL A 233 9.31 2.00 25.26
CA VAL A 233 9.54 3.30 25.91
C VAL A 233 10.75 3.21 26.86
N ARG A 234 10.88 2.14 27.64
CA ARG A 234 12.07 1.89 28.47
C ARG A 234 13.35 1.76 27.63
N LEU A 235 13.29 1.03 26.51
CA LEU A 235 14.42 0.92 25.58
C LEU A 235 14.80 2.26 24.94
N LEU A 236 13.84 3.14 24.69
CA LEU A 236 14.11 4.49 24.20
C LEU A 236 14.86 5.33 25.24
N TYR A 237 14.51 5.22 26.53
CA TYR A 237 15.29 5.86 27.60
C TYR A 237 16.71 5.30 27.68
N ALA A 238 16.88 3.98 27.65
CA ALA A 238 18.20 3.35 27.64
C ALA A 238 19.04 3.81 26.43
N LEU A 239 18.43 3.87 25.25
CA LEU A 239 19.06 4.39 24.04
C LEU A 239 19.45 5.87 24.20
N ALA A 240 18.64 6.69 24.88
CA ALA A 240 18.93 8.11 25.11
C ALA A 240 20.17 8.28 26.00
N GLU A 241 20.25 7.49 27.07
CA GLU A 241 21.40 7.47 27.98
C GLU A 241 22.68 6.99 27.30
N ILE A 242 22.58 5.99 26.41
CA ILE A 242 23.71 5.52 25.59
C ILE A 242 24.23 6.64 24.68
N GLU A 243 23.33 7.42 24.08
CA GLU A 243 23.73 8.51 23.18
C GLU A 243 24.30 9.72 23.94
N ASP A 244 23.73 10.12 25.09
CA ASP A 244 24.28 11.21 25.91
C ASP A 244 25.73 10.91 26.33
N ARG A 245 26.03 9.65 26.68
CA ARG A 245 27.39 9.19 26.99
C ARG A 245 28.38 9.30 25.83
N LYS A 246 27.93 9.25 24.57
CA LYS A 246 28.80 9.38 23.39
C LYS A 246 29.10 10.84 23.02
N THR A 247 28.21 11.76 23.38
CA THR A 247 28.36 13.19 23.10
C THR A 247 29.16 13.96 24.16
N ARG A 248 29.44 13.35 25.32
CA ARG A 248 30.34 13.90 26.36
C ARG A 248 31.76 13.39 26.17
#